data_AF-A0AAW0JJZ1-F1
#
_entry.id   AF-A0AAW0JJZ1-F1
#
_cell.length_a   1.000
_cell.length_b   1.000
_cell.length_c   1.000
_cell.angle_alpha   90.00
_cell.angle_beta   90.00
_cell.angle_gamma   90.00
#
_symmetry.space_group_name_H-M   'P 1'
#
loop_
_entity.id
_entity.type
_entity.pdbx_description
1 polymer ?
#
loop_
_entity_poly.entity_id
_entity_poly.type
_entity_poly.pdbx_seq_one_letter_code
_entity_poly.pdbx_strand_id
1 'polypeptide(L)'
;MGSIPVIHCVYLMFLLACISEVGLGNTVFNVMENLITVFENAFNKACQSEGKNIVLIPQGTHMLRPIVLKGPCKGQVEFQIIGTLQAPMDKASTINVDHWITFQYIDQLILGGGGKLDGQGPSAWDDNTCSKDLNCKSLPIVSSCFNSYLQHLA
;
A
#
# COMPACT_ATOMS: atom_id res chain seq x y z
N MET A 1 19.24 16.42 -54.74
CA MET A 1 18.61 17.24 -53.68
C MET A 1 17.14 16.83 -53.62
N GLY A 2 16.81 15.81 -52.82
CA GLY A 2 15.46 15.26 -52.75
C GLY A 2 14.65 15.92 -51.66
N SER A 3 13.56 16.59 -52.02
CA SER A 3 12.58 17.17 -51.12
C SER A 3 11.77 16.05 -50.49
N ILE A 4 11.92 15.85 -49.18
CA ILE A 4 11.07 14.94 -48.41
C ILE A 4 9.64 15.48 -48.47
N PRO A 5 8.64 14.69 -48.91
CA PRO A 5 7.27 15.16 -49.04
C PRO A 5 6.69 15.46 -47.67
N VAL A 6 6.05 16.62 -47.54
CA VAL A 6 5.40 17.11 -46.30
C VAL A 6 4.48 16.05 -45.69
N ILE A 7 3.88 15.20 -46.53
CA ILE A 7 3.02 14.07 -46.15
C ILE A 7 3.76 13.04 -45.28
N HIS A 8 5.04 12.77 -45.55
CA HIS A 8 5.83 11.83 -44.77
C HIS A 8 6.16 12.40 -43.38
N CYS A 9 6.40 13.70 -43.28
CA CYS A 9 6.58 14.39 -42.00
C CYS A 9 5.29 14.40 -41.18
N VAL A 10 4.13 14.61 -41.82
CA VAL A 10 2.82 14.59 -41.16
C VAL A 10 2.49 13.19 -40.64
N TYR A 11 2.74 12.14 -41.44
CA TYR A 11 2.53 10.76 -41.01
C TYR A 11 3.45 10.37 -39.84
N LEU A 12 4.72 10.81 -39.87
CA LEU A 12 5.66 10.60 -38.77
C LEU A 12 5.23 11.35 -37.49
N MET A 13 4.69 12.57 -37.62
CA MET A 13 4.15 13.34 -36.49
C MET A 13 2.89 12.67 -35.90
N PHE A 14 2.02 12.10 -36.73
CA PHE A 14 0.86 11.32 -36.26
C PHE A 14 1.27 10.00 -35.60
N LEU A 15 2.29 9.31 -36.11
CA LEU A 15 2.86 8.12 -35.46
C LEU A 15 3.50 8.47 -34.10
N LEU A 16 4.17 9.62 -33.99
CA LEU A 16 4.73 10.12 -32.73
C LEU A 16 3.66 10.59 -31.73
N ALA A 17 2.51 11.10 -32.19
CA ALA A 17 1.37 11.43 -31.34
C ALA A 17 0.56 10.19 -30.90
N CYS A 18 0.68 9.07 -31.62
CA CYS A 18 0.10 7.78 -31.26
C CYS A 18 0.95 6.96 -30.28
N ILE A 19 2.19 7.39 -30.00
CA ILE A 19 2.82 7.03 -28.73
C ILE A 19 2.02 7.80 -27.71
N SER A 20 0.99 7.15 -27.15
CA SER A 20 0.24 7.69 -26.04
C SER A 20 1.21 8.35 -25.09
N GLU A 21 0.87 9.53 -24.57
CA GLU A 21 1.40 9.95 -23.28
C GLU A 21 1.21 8.74 -22.36
N VAL A 22 2.25 7.94 -22.15
CA VAL A 22 2.38 7.14 -20.95
C VAL A 22 2.48 8.23 -19.91
N GLY A 23 1.32 8.66 -19.42
CA GLY A 23 1.22 9.74 -18.47
C GLY A 23 2.22 9.42 -17.38
N LEU A 24 3.28 10.22 -17.30
CA LEU A 24 4.27 10.12 -16.24
C LEU A 24 3.66 10.66 -14.93
N GLY A 25 2.36 10.42 -14.75
CA GLY A 25 1.55 10.80 -13.62
C GLY A 25 1.23 9.54 -12.84
N ASN A 26 1.45 9.59 -11.54
CA ASN A 26 1.06 8.51 -10.65
C ASN A 26 -0.47 8.50 -10.51
N THR A 27 -1.10 7.33 -10.52
CA THR A 27 -2.54 7.22 -10.23
C THR A 27 -2.76 7.17 -8.73
N VAL A 28 -3.53 8.11 -8.16
CA VAL A 28 -3.75 8.20 -6.71
C VAL A 28 -5.10 7.61 -6.31
N PHE A 29 -5.09 6.72 -5.32
CA PHE A 29 -6.25 6.07 -4.72
C PHE A 29 -6.37 6.50 -3.26
N ASN A 30 -7.35 7.35 -2.96
CA ASN A 30 -7.54 7.90 -1.61
C ASN A 30 -8.35 6.95 -0.72
N VAL A 31 -7.91 6.79 0.53
CA VAL A 31 -8.71 6.17 1.60
C VAL A 31 -9.38 7.28 2.41
N MET A 32 -10.70 7.40 2.32
CA MET A 32 -11.44 8.51 2.95
C MET A 32 -12.28 8.10 4.17
N GLU A 33 -12.41 6.80 4.44
CA GLU A 33 -13.25 6.27 5.54
C GLU A 33 -12.50 5.21 6.35
N ASN A 34 -12.91 5.03 7.60
CA ASN A 34 -12.28 4.11 8.56
C ASN A 34 -12.89 2.69 8.50
N LEU A 35 -13.16 2.21 7.28
CA LEU A 35 -13.74 0.89 7.05
C LEU A 35 -12.74 0.01 6.31
N ILE A 36 -12.49 -1.20 6.83
CA ILE A 36 -11.48 -2.12 6.27
C ILE A 36 -11.68 -2.37 4.76
N THR A 37 -12.94 -2.48 4.31
CA THR A 37 -13.25 -2.69 2.89
C THR A 37 -12.84 -1.53 2.01
N VAL A 38 -12.77 -0.30 2.54
CA VAL A 38 -12.30 0.88 1.80
C VAL A 38 -10.78 0.81 1.59
N PHE A 39 -10.04 0.37 2.60
CA PHE A 39 -8.60 0.10 2.47
C PHE A 39 -8.32 -1.00 1.45
N GLU A 40 -9.03 -2.13 1.56
CA GLU A 40 -8.89 -3.26 0.62
C GLU A 40 -9.24 -2.83 -0.81
N ASN A 41 -10.33 -2.09 -1.01
CA ASN A 41 -10.75 -1.65 -2.33
C ASN A 41 -9.78 -0.64 -2.94
N ALA A 42 -9.28 0.33 -2.17
CA ALA A 42 -8.30 1.29 -2.66
C ALA A 42 -7.01 0.58 -3.09
N PHE A 43 -6.50 -0.33 -2.24
CA PHE A 43 -5.33 -1.12 -2.55
C PHE A 43 -5.53 -2.04 -3.75
N ASN A 44 -6.65 -2.78 -3.81
CA ASN A 44 -6.93 -3.71 -4.91
C ASN A 44 -7.05 -2.97 -6.25
N LYS A 45 -7.67 -1.79 -6.26
CA LYS A 45 -7.72 -0.96 -7.47
C LYS A 45 -6.32 -0.52 -7.90
N ALA A 46 -5.49 -0.04 -6.97
CA ALA A 46 -4.11 0.32 -7.28
C ALA A 46 -3.29 -0.88 -7.80
N CYS A 47 -3.43 -2.03 -7.15
CA CYS A 47 -2.72 -3.25 -7.48
C CYS A 47 -3.12 -3.82 -8.86
N GLN A 48 -4.37 -3.65 -9.26
CA GLN A 48 -4.90 -4.10 -10.56
C GLN A 48 -4.72 -3.09 -11.70
N SER A 49 -4.16 -1.92 -11.41
CA SER A 49 -3.76 -0.91 -12.38
C SER A 49 -2.33 -1.11 -12.86
N GLU A 50 -2.07 -0.76 -14.12
CA GLU A 50 -0.73 -0.72 -14.69
C GLU A 50 0.02 0.55 -14.24
N GLY A 51 1.33 0.61 -14.49
CA GLY A 51 2.14 1.80 -14.18
C GLY A 51 2.41 2.01 -12.69
N LYS A 52 2.54 3.28 -12.28
CA LYS A 52 2.82 3.69 -10.90
C LYS A 52 1.53 4.14 -10.20
N ASN A 53 1.20 3.47 -9.10
CA ASN A 53 -0.06 3.68 -8.39
C ASN A 53 0.22 4.02 -6.92
N ILE A 54 -0.38 5.10 -6.42
CA ILE A 54 -0.27 5.55 -5.03
C ILE A 54 -1.56 5.23 -4.30
N VAL A 55 -1.49 4.49 -3.20
CA VAL A 55 -2.56 4.39 -2.21
C VAL A 55 -2.27 5.41 -1.12
N LEU A 56 -3.12 6.44 -1.00
CA LEU A 56 -2.90 7.56 -0.09
C LEU A 56 -3.80 7.45 1.15
N ILE A 57 -3.17 7.40 2.31
CA ILE A 57 -3.83 7.63 3.60
C ILE A 57 -3.65 9.11 3.94
N PRO A 58 -4.72 9.93 3.86
CA PRO A 58 -4.62 11.36 4.04
C PRO A 58 -4.32 11.74 5.50
N GLN A 59 -4.10 13.03 5.73
CA GLN A 59 -3.94 13.56 7.08
C GLN A 59 -5.20 13.32 7.92
N GLY A 60 -5.01 12.95 9.18
CA GLY A 60 -6.08 12.57 10.10
C GLY A 60 -5.73 11.30 10.87
N THR A 61 -6.65 10.82 11.71
CA THR A 61 -6.52 9.51 12.37
C THR A 61 -7.53 8.55 11.77
N HIS A 62 -7.01 7.44 11.24
CA HIS A 62 -7.78 6.42 10.56
C HIS A 62 -7.63 5.10 11.30
N MET A 63 -8.74 4.59 11.86
CA MET A 63 -8.72 3.26 12.46
C MET A 63 -8.57 2.19 11.38
N LEU A 64 -7.62 1.29 11.57
CA LEU A 64 -7.35 0.18 10.68
C LEU A 64 -7.35 -1.12 11.47
N ARG A 65 -8.33 -1.99 11.19
CA ARG A 65 -8.34 -3.37 11.67
C ARG A 65 -7.26 -4.20 10.95
N PRO A 66 -6.84 -5.34 11.50
CA PRO A 66 -5.85 -6.16 10.84
C PRO A 66 -6.22 -6.50 9.39
N ILE A 67 -5.27 -6.34 8.49
CA ILE A 67 -5.50 -6.42 7.03
C ILE A 67 -4.37 -7.16 6.32
N VAL A 68 -4.73 -7.92 5.29
CA VAL A 68 -3.78 -8.58 4.38
C VAL A 68 -3.99 -8.05 2.97
N LEU A 69 -3.02 -7.28 2.49
CA LEU A 69 -2.96 -6.70 1.16
C LEU A 69 -2.15 -7.63 0.26
N LYS A 70 -2.81 -8.27 -0.71
CA LYS A 70 -2.23 -9.34 -1.53
C LYS A 70 -2.06 -8.91 -2.99
N GLY A 71 -0.91 -9.26 -3.56
CA GLY A 71 -0.69 -9.27 -5.01
C GLY A 71 -1.04 -10.63 -5.65
N PRO A 72 -0.54 -10.91 -6.86
CA PRO A 72 0.39 -10.08 -7.64
C PRO A 72 -0.26 -8.79 -8.15
N CYS A 73 0.52 -7.70 -8.19
CA CYS A 73 0.09 -6.42 -8.76
C CYS A 73 0.61 -6.26 -10.19
N LYS A 74 -0.20 -5.62 -11.05
CA LYS A 74 0.15 -5.37 -12.46
C LYS A 74 1.19 -4.25 -12.64
N GLY A 75 1.30 -3.38 -11.64
CA GLY A 75 2.21 -2.26 -11.62
C GLY A 75 2.84 -2.03 -10.25
N GLN A 76 3.63 -0.97 -10.14
CA GLN A 76 4.20 -0.51 -8.88
C GLN A 76 3.08 0.06 -7.99
N VAL A 77 3.10 -0.30 -6.71
CA VAL A 77 2.19 0.23 -5.70
C VAL A 77 3.00 0.95 -4.64
N GLU A 78 2.69 2.22 -4.41
CA GLU A 78 3.24 3.03 -3.34
C GLU A 78 2.15 3.27 -2.28
N PHE A 79 2.36 2.77 -1.07
CA PHE A 79 1.45 2.96 0.06
C PHE A 79 1.94 4.15 0.88
N GLN A 80 1.35 5.33 0.65
CA GLN A 80 1.72 6.57 1.32
C GLN A 80 0.84 6.85 2.53
N ILE A 81 1.46 6.93 3.70
CA ILE A 81 0.80 7.27 4.95
C ILE A 81 1.16 8.71 5.34
N ILE A 82 0.23 9.64 5.16
CA ILE A 82 0.40 11.04 5.60
C ILE A 82 -0.22 11.26 6.98
N GLY A 83 -1.35 10.61 7.26
CA GLY A 83 -2.02 10.64 8.56
C GLY A 83 -1.48 9.62 9.57
N THR A 84 -2.32 9.25 10.52
CA THR A 84 -2.07 8.20 11.51
C THR A 84 -3.00 7.04 11.23
N LEU A 85 -2.46 5.86 10.94
CA LEU A 85 -3.21 4.61 11.06
C LEU A 85 -3.19 4.21 12.53
N GLN A 86 -4.35 3.92 13.10
CA GLN A 86 -4.48 3.53 14.51
C GLN A 86 -5.10 2.14 14.60
N ALA A 87 -4.42 1.23 15.31
CA ALA A 87 -4.94 -0.08 15.60
C ALA A 87 -6.13 0.04 16.57
N PRO A 88 -7.15 -0.81 16.45
CA PRO A 88 -8.24 -0.79 17.39
C PRO A 88 -7.80 -1.37 18.75
N MET A 89 -8.40 -0.89 19.84
CA MET A 89 -8.15 -1.42 21.18
C MET A 89 -9.01 -2.66 21.51
N ASP A 90 -10.00 -3.01 20.66
CA ASP A 90 -10.90 -4.12 20.93
C ASP A 90 -10.22 -5.48 20.67
N LYS A 91 -9.98 -6.24 21.74
CA LYS A 91 -9.33 -7.56 21.72
C LYS A 91 -9.99 -8.53 20.74
N ALA A 92 -11.32 -8.45 20.59
CA ALA A 92 -12.07 -9.31 19.66
C ALA A 92 -11.65 -9.15 18.19
N SER A 93 -11.10 -8.00 17.80
CA SER A 93 -10.66 -7.74 16.42
C SER A 93 -9.18 -8.08 16.18
N THR A 94 -8.42 -8.41 17.23
CA THR A 94 -6.98 -8.66 17.20
C THR A 94 -6.57 -10.07 17.65
N ILE A 95 -7.50 -10.85 18.24
CA ILE A 95 -7.27 -12.25 18.62
C ILE A 95 -7.04 -13.12 17.36
N ASN A 96 -5.98 -13.93 17.37
CA ASN A 96 -5.53 -14.80 16.27
C ASN A 96 -4.96 -14.09 15.04
N VAL A 97 -4.50 -12.85 15.19
CA VAL A 97 -3.85 -12.14 14.10
C VAL A 97 -2.39 -11.86 14.46
N ASP A 98 -1.46 -12.53 13.77
CA ASP A 98 -0.02 -12.40 14.05
C ASP A 98 0.54 -11.03 13.63
N HIS A 99 -0.11 -10.38 12.65
CA HIS A 99 0.36 -9.16 12.01
C HIS A 99 -0.77 -8.14 11.81
N TRP A 100 -0.54 -6.89 12.18
CA TRP A 100 -1.53 -5.83 12.00
C TRP A 100 -1.73 -5.45 10.51
N ILE A 101 -0.65 -5.23 9.75
CA ILE A 101 -0.72 -4.92 8.32
C ILE A 101 0.23 -5.88 7.61
N THR A 102 -0.30 -6.68 6.69
CA THR A 102 0.51 -7.65 5.94
C THR A 102 0.46 -7.34 4.46
N PHE A 103 1.63 -7.22 3.84
CA PHE A 103 1.79 -7.13 2.40
C PHE A 103 2.32 -8.47 1.87
N GLN A 104 1.63 -9.12 0.93
CA GLN A 104 2.01 -10.45 0.44
C GLN A 104 2.06 -10.51 -1.10
N TYR A 105 3.12 -11.12 -1.63
CA TYR A 105 3.26 -11.41 -3.07
C TYR A 105 3.23 -10.15 -3.96
N ILE A 106 3.91 -9.08 -3.55
CA ILE A 106 3.99 -7.81 -4.28
C ILE A 106 5.45 -7.53 -4.62
N ASP A 107 5.76 -7.46 -5.92
CA ASP A 107 7.15 -7.32 -6.39
C ASP A 107 7.67 -5.88 -6.31
N GLN A 108 6.80 -4.88 -6.50
CA GLN A 108 7.16 -3.45 -6.56
C GLN A 108 6.32 -2.64 -5.56
N LEU A 109 6.44 -2.97 -4.28
CA LEU A 109 5.82 -2.22 -3.18
C LEU A 109 6.79 -1.16 -2.65
N ILE A 110 6.32 0.08 -2.56
CA ILE A 110 7.00 1.18 -1.84
C ILE A 110 6.13 1.55 -0.64
N LEU A 111 6.74 1.64 0.54
CA LEU A 111 6.08 2.18 1.74
C LEU A 111 6.69 3.54 2.04
N GLY A 112 5.86 4.56 2.24
CA GLY A 112 6.35 5.91 2.47
C GLY A 112 5.30 6.81 3.12
N GLY A 113 5.58 8.10 3.09
CA GLY A 113 4.79 9.11 3.80
C GLY A 113 5.28 9.31 5.24
N GLY A 114 5.29 10.57 5.68
CA GLY A 114 5.79 10.98 7.01
C GLY A 114 4.81 10.78 8.15
N GLY A 115 3.77 9.97 7.94
CA GLY A 115 2.71 9.70 8.91
C GLY A 115 3.10 8.70 9.99
N LYS A 116 2.09 8.15 10.69
CA LYS A 116 2.29 7.31 11.88
C LYS A 116 1.51 6.01 11.80
N LEU A 117 2.12 4.95 12.36
CA LEU A 117 1.48 3.68 12.67
C LEU A 117 1.34 3.60 14.20
N ASP A 118 0.15 3.86 14.71
CA ASP A 118 -0.18 3.79 16.13
C ASP A 118 -0.80 2.42 16.47
N GLY A 119 0.05 1.48 16.90
CA GLY A 119 -0.35 0.10 17.19
C GLY A 119 -1.12 -0.12 18.49
N GLN A 120 -1.36 0.92 19.31
CA GLN A 120 -2.11 0.82 20.57
C GLN A 120 -1.64 -0.29 21.54
N GLY A 121 -0.35 -0.64 21.49
CA GLY A 121 0.25 -1.76 22.25
C GLY A 121 -0.08 -1.80 23.76
N PRO A 122 -0.07 -0.68 24.50
CA PRO A 122 -0.41 -0.68 25.93
C PRO A 122 -1.77 -1.30 26.26
N SER A 123 -2.75 -1.23 25.35
CA SER A 123 -4.08 -1.83 25.54
C SER A 123 -4.08 -3.38 25.56
N ALA A 124 -3.00 -3.99 25.04
CA ALA A 124 -2.88 -5.44 24.87
C ALA A 124 -1.81 -6.07 25.78
N TRP A 125 -0.96 -5.29 26.47
CA TRP A 125 0.15 -5.83 27.26
C TRP A 125 -0.28 -6.79 28.37
N ASP A 126 -1.40 -6.51 29.03
CA ASP A 126 -1.96 -7.37 30.08
C ASP A 126 -2.39 -8.75 29.56
N ASP A 127 -2.59 -8.91 28.25
CA ASP A 127 -2.95 -10.18 27.62
C ASP A 127 -1.75 -11.07 27.30
N ASN A 128 -0.52 -10.54 27.42
CA ASN A 128 0.68 -11.34 27.23
C ASN A 128 0.90 -12.28 28.42
N THR A 129 0.36 -13.48 28.31
CA THR A 129 0.46 -14.55 29.31
C THR A 129 1.60 -15.53 29.04
N CYS A 130 2.45 -15.27 28.04
CA CYS A 130 3.52 -16.19 27.62
C CYS A 130 4.60 -16.46 28.67
N SER A 131 4.66 -15.63 29.72
CA SER A 131 5.52 -15.90 30.88
C SER A 131 4.94 -16.96 31.83
N LYS A 132 3.66 -17.33 31.68
CA LYS A 132 2.89 -18.21 32.58
C LYS A 132 2.29 -19.42 31.87
N ASP A 133 1.97 -19.30 30.58
CA ASP A 133 1.40 -20.37 29.76
C ASP A 133 2.27 -20.59 28.51
N LEU A 134 2.68 -21.85 28.31
CA LEU A 134 3.47 -22.29 27.15
C LEU A 134 2.63 -22.35 25.86
N ASN A 135 1.29 -22.35 25.96
CA ASN A 135 0.35 -22.31 24.84
C ASN A 135 -0.25 -20.92 24.61
N CYS A 136 0.39 -19.87 25.16
CA CYS A 136 -0.05 -18.50 24.97
C CYS A 136 -0.12 -18.11 23.48
N LYS A 137 -0.98 -17.13 23.16
CA LYS A 137 -0.97 -16.49 21.84
C LYS A 137 -0.11 -15.24 21.91
N SER A 138 0.80 -15.09 20.96
CA SER A 138 1.62 -13.88 20.85
C SER A 138 0.73 -12.69 20.51
N LEU A 139 1.09 -11.51 21.03
CA LEU A 139 0.45 -10.26 20.63
C LEU A 139 0.82 -9.93 19.19
N PRO A 140 -0.07 -9.30 18.41
CA PRO A 140 0.27 -8.83 17.07
C PRO A 140 1.43 -7.85 17.16
N ILE A 141 2.51 -8.13 16.45
CA ILE A 141 3.65 -7.22 16.35
C ILE A 141 3.49 -6.44 15.04
N VAL A 142 3.90 -5.17 15.04
CA VAL A 142 4.18 -4.47 13.78
C VAL A 142 5.49 -5.02 13.23
N SER A 143 5.46 -6.25 12.70
CA SER A 143 6.61 -6.85 12.03
C SER A 143 6.46 -6.68 10.54
N SER A 144 7.30 -5.84 9.95
CA SER A 144 7.44 -5.75 8.51
C SER A 144 8.24 -6.97 8.00
N CYS A 145 7.54 -8.04 7.64
CA CYS A 145 8.18 -9.17 6.96
C CYS A 145 8.43 -8.78 5.50
N PHE A 146 9.58 -8.17 5.24
CA PHE A 146 10.00 -7.88 3.88
C PHE A 146 10.58 -9.14 3.25
N ASN A 147 9.91 -9.63 2.21
CA ASN A 147 10.60 -10.44 1.22
C ASN A 147 11.72 -9.56 0.63
N SER A 148 12.90 -10.13 0.41
CA SER A 148 14.22 -9.47 0.36
C SER A 148 14.49 -8.49 -0.80
N TYR A 149 13.55 -7.61 -1.15
CA TYR A 149 13.71 -6.58 -2.18
C TYR A 149 13.13 -5.23 -1.79
N LEU A 150 13.20 -4.86 -0.51
CA LEU A 150 13.13 -3.46 -0.16
C LEU A 150 14.46 -2.79 -0.46
N GLN A 151 14.49 -2.00 -1.53
CA GLN A 151 15.46 -0.94 -1.63
C GLN A 151 15.12 0.13 -0.58
N HIS A 152 16.14 0.50 0.18
CA HIS A 152 16.16 1.59 1.15
C HIS A 152 15.35 2.80 0.69
N LEU A 153 14.59 3.40 1.61
CA LEU A 153 14.31 4.82 1.54
C LEU A 153 14.93 5.50 2.76
N ALA A 154 15.81 6.45 2.45
CA ALA A 154 16.25 7.53 3.31
C ALA A 154 15.11 8.55 3.51
#